data_AF-A0A1F5CYI9-F1
#
_entry.id   AF-A0A1F5CYI9-F1
#
_cell.length_a   1.000
_cell.length_b   1.000
_cell.length_c   1.000
_cell.angle_alpha   90.00
_cell.angle_beta   90.00
_cell.angle_gamma   90.00
#
_symmetry.space_group_name_H-M   'P 1'
#
loop_
_entity.id
_entity.type
_entity.pdbx_description
1 polymer ?
#
loop_
_entity_poly.entity_id
_entity_poly.type
_entity_poly.pdbx_seq_one_letter_code
_entity_poly.pdbx_strand_id
1 'polypeptide(L)'
;MFDIEKLRRNSEPILEYLEASKAKTDRFMERFYGYKLDHGAAEKIKKHAGDAIVFVFSAEWCPDCYRNVPVLALIHEATGLEVRVFGHIMRDPKSDTRKWAVPPSPREVEEFKVAKIPYIVVLSAGGDKLGEVVENPRPGLTLEEELLGILAGPAR
;
A
#
# COMPACT_ATOMS: atom_id res chain seq x y z
N MET A 1 -10.15 -1.97 16.00
CA MET A 1 -10.80 -1.53 14.76
C MET A 1 -10.33 -0.12 14.45
N PHE A 2 -9.84 0.12 13.24
CA PHE A 2 -9.38 1.43 12.77
C PHE A 2 -10.55 2.28 12.28
N ASP A 3 -10.45 3.60 12.40
CA ASP A 3 -11.43 4.54 11.84
C ASP A 3 -11.13 4.78 10.36
N ILE A 4 -11.85 4.06 9.48
CA ILE A 4 -11.67 4.12 8.03
C ILE A 4 -11.85 5.55 7.48
N GLU A 5 -12.83 6.30 7.98
CA GLU A 5 -13.12 7.65 7.49
C GLU A 5 -11.99 8.62 7.85
N LYS A 6 -11.43 8.51 9.07
CA LYS A 6 -10.23 9.24 9.45
C LYS A 6 -9.06 8.87 8.54
N LEU A 7 -8.81 7.58 8.32
CA LEU A 7 -7.69 7.14 7.48
C LEU A 7 -7.84 7.61 6.03
N ARG A 8 -9.06 7.58 5.47
CA ARG A 8 -9.37 8.13 4.14
C ARG A 8 -9.03 9.61 4.02
N ARG A 9 -9.44 10.43 5.00
CA ARG A 9 -9.15 11.87 5.02
C ARG A 9 -7.66 12.18 5.12
N ASN A 10 -6.89 11.31 5.78
CA ASN A 10 -5.48 11.53 6.05
C ASN A 10 -4.55 10.91 5.00
N SER A 11 -5.09 10.28 3.96
CA SER A 11 -4.34 9.58 2.92
C SER A 11 -4.81 9.99 1.53
N GLU A 12 -3.93 9.82 0.55
CA GLU A 12 -4.18 10.18 -0.84
C GLU A 12 -4.62 8.96 -1.65
N PRO A 13 -5.48 9.10 -2.67
CA PRO A 13 -5.73 8.03 -3.64
C PRO A 13 -4.45 7.61 -4.36
N ILE A 14 -4.28 6.31 -4.61
CA ILE A 14 -3.00 5.80 -5.13
C ILE A 14 -2.58 6.39 -6.48
N LEU A 15 -3.52 6.63 -7.40
CA LEU A 15 -3.22 7.21 -8.71
C LEU A 15 -2.76 8.66 -8.58
N GLU A 16 -3.36 9.43 -7.67
CA GLU A 16 -2.95 10.82 -7.38
C GLU A 16 -1.54 10.85 -6.76
N TYR A 17 -1.25 9.94 -5.83
CA TYR A 17 0.09 9.82 -5.24
C TYR A 17 1.16 9.49 -6.29
N LEU A 18 0.87 8.57 -7.23
CA LEU A 18 1.80 8.24 -8.31
C LEU A 18 2.04 9.43 -9.24
N GLU A 19 0.98 10.15 -9.60
CA GLU A 19 1.08 11.35 -10.43
C GLU A 19 1.94 12.43 -9.77
N ALA A 20 1.67 12.74 -8.50
CA ALA A 20 2.43 13.73 -7.74
C ALA A 20 3.91 13.31 -7.58
N SER A 21 4.17 12.02 -7.45
CA SER A 21 5.52 11.47 -7.28
C SER A 21 6.40 11.62 -8.52
N LYS A 22 5.84 11.83 -9.72
CA LYS A 22 6.60 12.09 -10.95
C LYS A 22 7.55 13.28 -10.82
N ALA A 23 7.18 14.28 -10.03
CA ALA A 23 8.04 15.44 -9.77
C ALA A 23 9.36 15.09 -9.04
N LYS A 24 9.45 13.90 -8.42
CA LYS A 24 10.61 13.43 -7.65
C LYS A 24 11.28 12.20 -8.26
N THR A 25 10.52 11.34 -8.94
CA THR A 25 11.04 10.11 -9.54
C THR A 25 10.13 9.55 -10.62
N ASP A 26 10.72 9.07 -11.72
CA ASP A 26 10.00 8.36 -12.79
C ASP A 26 9.81 6.86 -12.51
N ARG A 27 10.55 6.32 -11.53
CA ARG A 27 10.63 4.86 -11.27
C ARG A 27 9.30 4.21 -10.95
N PHE A 28 8.39 4.94 -10.33
CA PHE A 28 7.03 4.43 -10.13
C PHE A 28 6.31 4.20 -11.46
N MET A 29 6.38 5.18 -12.37
CA MET A 29 5.70 5.10 -13.66
C MET A 29 6.36 4.10 -14.60
N GLU A 30 7.69 3.97 -14.56
CA GLU A 30 8.41 2.90 -15.27
C GLU A 30 7.86 1.53 -14.89
N ARG A 31 7.68 1.27 -13.58
CA ARG A 31 7.10 0.01 -13.11
C ARG A 31 5.62 -0.09 -13.46
N PHE A 32 4.84 0.98 -13.30
CA PHE A 32 3.41 1.00 -13.61
C PHE A 32 3.15 0.61 -15.08
N TYR A 33 3.86 1.22 -16.03
CA TYR A 33 3.69 0.91 -17.45
C TYR A 33 4.38 -0.40 -17.88
N GLY A 34 5.44 -0.81 -17.18
CA GLY A 34 6.22 -2.01 -17.52
C GLY A 34 5.70 -3.31 -16.89
N TYR A 35 4.87 -3.25 -15.86
CA TYR A 35 4.37 -4.42 -15.16
C TYR A 35 3.17 -5.05 -15.87
N LYS A 36 3.16 -6.38 -15.97
CA LYS A 36 2.04 -7.15 -16.52
C LYS A 36 1.28 -7.76 -15.36
N LEU A 37 0.07 -7.24 -15.13
CA LEU A 37 -0.83 -7.71 -14.07
C LEU A 37 -1.27 -9.16 -14.34
N ASP A 38 -1.31 -9.99 -13.31
CA ASP A 38 -2.02 -11.27 -13.38
C ASP A 38 -3.53 -11.04 -13.35
N HIS A 39 -4.16 -11.07 -14.53
CA HIS A 39 -5.60 -10.92 -14.67
C HIS A 39 -6.41 -12.02 -13.96
N GLY A 40 -5.87 -13.23 -13.82
CA GLY A 40 -6.54 -14.32 -13.12
C GLY A 40 -6.62 -14.07 -11.61
N ALA A 41 -5.55 -13.52 -11.02
CA ALA A 41 -5.56 -13.07 -9.64
C ALA A 41 -6.43 -11.81 -9.45
N ALA A 42 -6.32 -10.83 -10.37
CA ALA A 42 -7.10 -9.60 -10.32
C ALA A 42 -8.63 -9.85 -10.33
N GLU A 43 -9.11 -10.75 -11.19
CA GLU A 43 -10.55 -11.11 -11.22
C GLU A 43 -11.05 -11.74 -9.91
N LYS A 44 -10.18 -12.43 -9.18
CA LYS A 44 -10.53 -12.95 -7.85
C LYS A 44 -10.52 -11.83 -6.81
N ILE A 45 -9.53 -10.94 -6.84
CA ILE A 45 -9.45 -9.76 -5.96
C ILE A 45 -10.67 -8.86 -6.13
N LYS A 46 -11.14 -8.65 -7.37
CA LYS A 46 -12.32 -7.85 -7.70
C LYS A 46 -13.58 -8.24 -6.92
N LYS A 47 -13.73 -9.52 -6.56
CA LYS A 47 -14.86 -10.02 -5.77
C LYS A 47 -14.87 -9.48 -4.34
N HIS A 48 -13.74 -8.95 -3.85
CA HIS A 48 -13.56 -8.41 -2.51
C HIS A 48 -13.45 -6.88 -2.48
N ALA A 49 -13.51 -6.22 -3.63
CA ALA A 49 -13.24 -4.78 -3.75
C ALA A 49 -14.16 -3.88 -2.92
N GLY A 50 -15.39 -4.33 -2.63
CA GLY A 50 -16.34 -3.59 -1.78
C GLY A 50 -16.22 -3.87 -0.28
N ASP A 51 -15.52 -4.94 0.11
CA ASP A 51 -15.47 -5.41 1.49
C ASP A 51 -14.17 -5.04 2.21
N ALA A 52 -13.18 -4.52 1.48
CA ALA A 52 -11.85 -4.22 1.97
C ALA A 52 -11.25 -2.97 1.35
N ILE A 53 -10.31 -2.36 2.08
CA ILE A 53 -9.54 -1.19 1.68
C ILE A 53 -8.08 -1.48 1.98
N VAL A 54 -7.20 -1.10 1.06
CA VAL A 54 -5.76 -1.21 1.23
C VAL A 54 -5.17 0.16 1.54
N PHE A 55 -4.38 0.24 2.61
CA PHE A 55 -3.53 1.39 2.88
C PHE A 55 -2.08 1.00 2.68
N VAL A 56 -1.29 1.85 2.02
CA VAL A 56 0.15 1.64 1.86
C VAL A 56 0.94 2.84 2.33
N PHE A 57 2.00 2.57 3.10
CA PHE A 57 2.97 3.57 3.54
C PHE A 57 4.11 3.61 2.55
N SER A 58 4.34 4.74 1.90
CA SER A 58 5.26 4.87 0.77
C SER A 58 6.16 6.10 0.86
N ALA A 59 7.29 6.03 0.14
CA ALA A 59 8.18 7.14 -0.07
C ALA A 59 8.88 7.05 -1.42
N GLU A 60 9.09 8.20 -2.05
CA GLU A 60 9.64 8.37 -3.39
C GLU A 60 11.14 8.08 -3.48
N TRP A 61 11.82 7.89 -2.34
CA TRP A 61 13.23 7.50 -2.27
C TRP A 61 13.42 5.99 -2.03
N CYS A 62 12.34 5.24 -1.80
CA CYS A 62 12.42 3.84 -1.36
C CYS A 62 12.41 2.86 -2.55
N PRO A 63 13.46 2.05 -2.74
CA PRO A 63 13.53 1.06 -3.81
C PRO A 63 12.43 0.01 -3.80
N ASP A 64 12.05 -0.50 -2.63
CA ASP A 64 10.99 -1.50 -2.50
C ASP A 64 9.61 -0.90 -2.80
N CYS A 65 9.42 0.41 -2.54
CA CYS A 65 8.19 1.09 -2.92
C CYS A 65 8.04 1.08 -4.45
N TYR A 66 9.11 1.32 -5.21
CA TYR A 66 9.05 1.30 -6.67
C TYR A 66 8.59 -0.05 -7.23
N ARG A 67 8.79 -1.15 -6.49
CA ARG A 67 8.41 -2.49 -6.95
C ARG A 67 6.93 -2.77 -6.76
N ASN A 68 6.38 -2.39 -5.60
CA ASN A 68 5.08 -2.87 -5.14
C ASN A 68 3.97 -1.81 -5.20
N VAL A 69 4.28 -0.53 -4.96
CA VAL A 69 3.26 0.54 -4.98
C VAL A 69 2.62 0.70 -6.37
N PRO A 70 3.38 0.68 -7.48
CA PRO A 70 2.77 0.73 -8.81
C PRO A 70 1.89 -0.48 -9.15
N VAL A 71 2.21 -1.66 -8.59
CA VAL A 71 1.39 -2.86 -8.78
C VAL A 71 0.05 -2.72 -8.07
N LEU A 72 0.02 -2.13 -6.87
CA LEU A 72 -1.25 -1.80 -6.19
C LEU A 72 -2.11 -0.84 -7.01
N ALA A 73 -1.51 0.11 -7.73
CA ALA A 73 -2.25 1.03 -8.59
C ALA A 73 -2.89 0.30 -9.79
N LEU A 74 -2.18 -0.66 -10.40
CA LEU A 74 -2.74 -1.50 -11.46
C LEU A 74 -3.85 -2.42 -10.94
N ILE A 75 -3.70 -2.98 -9.75
CA ILE A 75 -4.77 -3.75 -9.08
C ILE A 75 -5.98 -2.87 -8.85
N HIS A 76 -5.78 -1.64 -8.34
CA HIS A 76 -6.86 -0.67 -8.15
C HIS A 76 -7.63 -0.41 -9.45
N GLU A 77 -6.94 -0.10 -10.55
CA GLU A 77 -7.57 0.15 -11.85
C GLU A 77 -8.33 -1.07 -12.40
N ALA A 78 -7.76 -2.26 -12.27
CA ALA A 78 -8.36 -3.48 -12.82
C ALA A 78 -9.58 -3.98 -12.01
N THR A 79 -9.59 -3.72 -10.70
CA THR A 79 -10.52 -4.40 -9.77
C THR A 79 -11.50 -3.46 -9.08
N GLY A 80 -11.20 -2.16 -9.02
CA GLY A 80 -11.94 -1.20 -8.21
C GLY A 80 -11.66 -1.29 -6.70
N LEU A 81 -10.72 -2.15 -6.27
CA LEU A 81 -10.28 -2.21 -4.88
C LEU A 81 -9.73 -0.84 -4.46
N GLU A 82 -10.26 -0.27 -3.38
CA GLU A 82 -9.78 1.02 -2.90
C GLU A 82 -8.36 0.87 -2.33
N VAL A 83 -7.44 1.68 -2.87
CA VAL A 83 -6.06 1.75 -2.38
C VAL A 83 -5.71 3.21 -2.08
N ARG A 84 -5.24 3.45 -0.85
CA ARG A 84 -4.82 4.77 -0.37
C ARG A 84 -3.40 4.77 0.15
N VAL A 85 -2.76 5.93 0.08
CA VAL A 85 -1.33 6.08 0.36
C VAL A 85 -1.11 7.06 1.51
N PHE A 86 -0.37 6.60 2.50
CA PHE A 86 0.33 7.44 3.47
C PHE A 86 1.73 7.70 2.92
N GLY A 87 1.84 8.77 2.12
CA GLY A 87 3.01 9.08 1.32
C GLY A 87 4.08 9.90 2.03
N HIS A 88 5.12 10.24 1.28
CA HIS A 88 6.14 11.24 1.64
C HIS A 88 6.89 10.95 2.95
N ILE A 89 7.01 9.67 3.32
CA ILE A 89 7.66 9.28 4.56
C ILE A 89 9.15 9.65 4.52
N MET A 90 9.63 10.25 5.60
CA MET A 90 11.03 10.64 5.76
C MET A 90 11.61 9.98 7.00
N ARG A 91 12.87 9.51 6.89
CA ARG A 91 13.63 9.01 8.05
C ARG A 91 13.91 10.15 9.03
N ASP A 92 13.99 9.85 10.33
CA ASP A 92 14.49 10.78 11.35
C ASP A 92 15.97 10.49 11.63
N PRO A 93 16.93 11.12 10.91
CA PRO A 93 18.34 10.86 11.12
C PRO A 93 18.88 11.40 12.46
N LYS A 94 18.07 12.19 13.19
CA LYS A 94 18.45 12.82 14.46
C LYS A 94 17.97 12.03 15.67
N SER A 95 17.22 10.96 15.47
CA SER A 95 16.67 10.14 16.55
C SER A 95 17.21 8.72 16.49
N ASP A 96 17.72 8.25 17.62
CA ASP A 96 18.15 6.86 17.79
C ASP A 96 16.99 5.92 18.14
N THR A 97 15.80 6.48 18.42
CA THR A 97 14.62 5.73 18.88
C THR A 97 13.45 5.79 17.90
N ARG A 98 13.28 6.92 17.20
CA ARG A 98 12.23 7.08 16.18
C ARG A 98 12.81 6.88 14.79
N LYS A 99 12.19 5.99 14.02
CA LYS A 99 12.63 5.71 12.65
C LYS A 99 12.19 6.78 11.66
N TRP A 100 10.99 7.33 11.83
CA TRP A 100 10.37 8.27 10.91
C TRP A 100 10.22 9.64 11.54
N ALA A 101 10.50 10.69 10.78
CA ALA A 101 10.30 12.07 11.21
C ALA A 101 8.82 12.42 11.03
N VAL A 102 8.16 12.88 12.09
CA VAL A 102 6.75 13.28 12.10
C VAL A 102 6.66 14.70 12.67
N PRO A 103 6.49 15.76 11.85
CA PRO A 103 6.46 15.79 10.37
C PRO A 103 7.84 15.58 9.71
N PRO A 104 7.93 15.35 8.38
CA PRO A 104 6.86 15.41 7.37
C PRO A 104 6.10 14.10 7.13
N SER A 105 6.50 13.00 7.76
CA SER A 105 5.75 11.74 7.63
C SER A 105 4.37 11.85 8.30
N PRO A 106 3.36 11.13 7.81
CA PRO A 106 2.05 11.06 8.45
C PRO A 106 2.15 10.45 9.85
N ARG A 107 1.28 10.89 10.78
CA ARG A 107 1.26 10.37 12.17
C ARG A 107 0.90 8.88 12.24
N GLU A 108 0.23 8.38 11.22
CA GLU A 108 -0.19 7.00 11.08
C GLU A 108 0.98 6.02 11.06
N VAL A 109 2.21 6.47 10.76
CA VAL A 109 3.40 5.61 10.93
C VAL A 109 3.58 5.14 12.38
N GLU A 110 3.16 5.93 13.36
CA GLU A 110 3.18 5.58 14.78
C GLU A 110 1.96 4.69 15.14
N GLU A 111 0.77 5.03 14.64
CA GLU A 111 -0.49 4.30 14.88
C GLU A 111 -0.40 2.85 14.38
N PHE A 112 0.16 2.65 13.18
CA PHE A 112 0.37 1.33 12.57
C PHE A 112 1.70 0.69 12.97
N LYS A 113 2.53 1.37 13.78
CA LYS A 113 3.86 0.93 14.20
C LYS A 113 4.74 0.50 13.00
N VAL A 114 4.70 1.32 11.95
CA VAL A 114 5.37 1.03 10.68
C VAL A 114 6.87 0.92 10.92
N ALA A 115 7.43 -0.27 10.74
CA ALA A 115 8.87 -0.48 10.91
C ALA A 115 9.64 -0.37 9.59
N LYS A 116 9.00 -0.66 8.46
CA LYS A 116 9.61 -0.70 7.13
C LYS A 116 8.63 -0.23 6.08
N ILE A 117 9.11 0.16 4.89
CA ILE A 117 8.27 0.58 3.77
C ILE A 117 8.70 -0.11 2.47
N PRO A 118 7.77 -0.43 1.55
CA PRO A 118 6.34 -0.21 1.68
C PRO A 118 5.72 -1.11 2.75
N TYR A 119 4.83 -0.56 3.56
CA TYR A 119 4.02 -1.34 4.50
C TYR A 119 2.60 -1.25 4.01
N ILE A 120 2.09 -2.39 3.54
CA ILE A 120 0.77 -2.52 2.94
C ILE A 120 -0.11 -3.20 3.97
N VAL A 121 -1.21 -2.57 4.35
CA VAL A 121 -2.17 -3.12 5.30
C VAL A 121 -3.54 -3.21 4.64
N VAL A 122 -4.17 -4.36 4.81
CA VAL A 122 -5.51 -4.63 4.29
C VAL A 122 -6.47 -4.58 5.46
N LEU A 123 -7.45 -3.69 5.37
CA LEU A 123 -8.50 -3.54 6.37
C LEU A 123 -9.84 -3.96 5.75
N SER A 124 -10.72 -4.55 6.55
CA SER A 124 -12.12 -4.69 6.17
C SER A 124 -12.78 -3.31 6.07
N ALA A 125 -13.93 -3.21 5.40
CA ALA A 125 -14.74 -2.00 5.37
C ALA A 125 -15.16 -1.52 6.78
N GLY A 126 -15.21 -2.44 7.76
CA GLY A 126 -15.44 -2.13 9.16
C GLY A 126 -14.21 -1.59 9.90
N GLY A 127 -12.99 -1.72 9.36
CA GLY A 127 -11.75 -1.27 9.98
C GLY A 127 -10.97 -2.35 10.72
N ASP A 128 -11.32 -3.63 10.56
CA ASP A 128 -10.53 -4.73 11.13
C ASP A 128 -9.35 -5.07 10.23
N LYS A 129 -8.18 -5.33 10.84
CA LYS A 129 -6.99 -5.71 10.10
C LYS A 129 -7.10 -7.16 9.62
N LEU A 130 -7.20 -7.33 8.30
CA LEU A 130 -7.25 -8.65 7.66
C LEU A 130 -5.84 -9.22 7.46
N GLY A 131 -4.87 -8.37 7.17
CA GLY A 131 -3.48 -8.77 6.97
C GLY A 131 -2.58 -7.63 6.55
N GLU A 132 -1.33 -7.96 6.26
CA GLU A 132 -0.31 -6.99 5.84
C GLU A 132 0.76 -7.64 4.95
N VAL A 133 1.44 -6.81 4.16
CA VAL A 133 2.66 -7.14 3.42
C VAL A 133 3.73 -6.12 3.81
N VAL A 134 4.89 -6.61 4.25
CA VAL A 134 5.99 -5.77 4.73
C VAL A 134 7.15 -5.83 3.74
N GLU A 135 7.45 -4.69 3.11
CA GLU A 135 8.41 -4.48 2.02
C GLU A 135 8.08 -5.20 0.73
N ASN A 136 8.04 -6.54 0.76
CA ASN A 136 7.85 -7.39 -0.40
C ASN A 136 6.90 -8.55 -0.06
N PRO A 137 6.27 -9.16 -1.08
CA PRO A 137 5.49 -10.36 -0.86
C PRO A 137 6.33 -11.51 -0.29
N ARG A 138 5.67 -12.49 0.33
CA ARG A 138 6.31 -13.74 0.79
C ARG A 138 7.06 -14.42 -0.37
N PRO A 139 8.20 -15.08 -0.10
CA PRO A 139 9.00 -15.72 -1.14
C PRO A 139 8.16 -16.65 -2.02
N GLY A 140 8.24 -16.44 -3.33
CA GLY A 140 7.52 -17.24 -4.32
C GLY A 140 6.11 -16.74 -4.67
N LEU A 141 5.61 -15.69 -4.02
CA LEU A 141 4.34 -15.06 -4.35
C LEU A 141 4.52 -13.74 -5.11
N THR A 142 3.57 -13.43 -5.99
CA THR A 142 3.34 -12.06 -6.48
C THR A 142 2.58 -11.24 -5.44
N LEU A 143 2.51 -9.92 -5.64
CA LEU A 143 1.73 -9.07 -4.75
C LEU A 143 0.23 -9.37 -4.88
N GLU A 144 -0.23 -9.66 -6.10
CA GLU A 144 -1.60 -10.06 -6.38
C GLU A 144 -1.98 -11.34 -5.63
N GLU A 145 -1.12 -12.36 -5.65
CA GLU A 145 -1.36 -13.63 -4.97
C GLU A 145 -1.42 -13.48 -3.46
N GLU A 146 -0.50 -12.72 -2.88
CA GLU A 146 -0.51 -12.49 -1.44
C GLU A 146 -1.71 -11.65 -1.00
N LEU A 147 -2.02 -10.59 -1.74
CA LEU A 147 -3.18 -9.75 -1.46
C LEU A 147 -4.48 -10.55 -1.54
N LEU A 148 -4.61 -11.40 -2.57
CA LEU A 148 -5.74 -12.32 -2.68
C LEU A 148 -5.81 -13.28 -1.49
N GLY A 149 -4.69 -13.82 -1.04
CA GLY A 149 -4.64 -14.68 0.15
C GLY A 149 -5.13 -13.99 1.42
N ILE A 150 -4.79 -12.71 1.60
CA ILE A 150 -5.29 -11.89 2.72
C ILE A 150 -6.80 -11.65 2.59
N LEU A 151 -7.27 -11.28 1.40
CA LEU A 151 -8.68 -10.95 1.13
C LEU A 151 -9.61 -12.17 1.23
N ALA A 152 -9.15 -13.34 0.78
CA ALA A 152 -9.91 -14.59 0.85
C ALA A 152 -10.01 -15.13 2.29
N GLY A 153 -9.11 -14.72 3.16
CA GLY A 153 -9.00 -15.24 4.53
C GLY A 153 -8.49 -16.68 4.60
N PRO A 154 -8.38 -17.27 5.80
CA PRO A 154 -8.02 -18.67 5.95
C PRO A 154 -9.07 -19.55 5.25
N ALA A 155 -8.59 -20.54 4.49
CA ALA A 155 -9.46 -21.59 3.95
C ALA A 155 -10.23 -22.23 5.11
N ARG A 156 -11.56 -22.15 5.07
CA ARG A 156 -12.44 -22.80 6.04
C ARG A 156 -12.40 -24.31 5.91
#